data_AF-A0A8X7VP30-F1
#
_entry.id   AF-A0A8X7VP30-F1
#
_cell.length_a   1.000
_cell.length_b   1.000
_cell.length_c   1.000
_cell.angle_alpha   90.00
_cell.angle_beta   90.00
_cell.angle_gamma   90.00
#
_symmetry.space_group_name_H-M   'P 1'
#
loop_
_entity.id
_entity.type
_entity.pdbx_description
1 polymer ?
#
loop_
_entity_poly.entity_id
_entity_poly.type
_entity_poly.pdbx_seq_one_letter_code
_entity_poly.pdbx_strand_id
1 'polypeptide(L)'
;MTQSVGEHETESHANLVDDDEEGMRPLKLHFASSQYQKSLKLSGKCYIDTAIRNIQMILKKEEVEWFIEHPQFQHFFHIKNRKQKWMRMWLLVLRSAAVGKKYELWFIVNGVPIRYSLREFRLISGLYCHEYPPNHERLGGTTFMNKYFEEKMVTYADLEKQMSAMKSKLSEDRKKMAALYFLASILVGGRKSGEGASPVDSFFQTVVDDLDACLTFPCGWYAFENNLNDVSSFLEKCNGVVPTSWIFTSFPIPLELLAFEAIPSLRNHFRESVNGARPGCPRMCKMQYKRKGGTKAFSLNAVNVNLGNTKFSIDFEARTAQVEGPTIPAIGEPSNNADSGETHADLVEAPRAEALKAMEGRLMNIFQDAMKEHYKKYEYW
;
A
#
# COMPACT_ATOMS: atom_id res chain seq x y z
N MET A 1 13.82 -21.89 50.77
CA MET A 1 15.17 -21.67 50.19
C MET A 1 15.37 -22.80 49.19
N THR A 2 15.49 -22.59 47.88
CA THR A 2 15.76 -21.41 47.07
C THR A 2 15.29 -21.76 45.65
N GLN A 3 14.48 -20.91 45.03
CA GLN A 3 14.17 -20.95 43.59
C GLN A 3 15.41 -20.48 42.81
N SER A 4 15.79 -21.16 41.72
CA SER A 4 16.60 -20.55 40.67
C SER A 4 15.68 -20.14 39.52
N VAL A 5 15.60 -18.83 39.33
CA VAL A 5 14.96 -18.16 38.21
C VAL A 5 15.83 -18.39 36.97
N GLY A 6 15.24 -18.98 35.93
CA GLY A 6 15.81 -18.97 34.58
C GLY A 6 15.27 -17.74 33.85
N GLU A 7 16.17 -16.83 33.50
CA GLU A 7 15.89 -15.63 32.71
C GLU A 7 15.51 -16.03 31.29
N HIS A 8 14.24 -15.80 30.93
CA HIS A 8 13.81 -15.76 29.54
C HIS A 8 14.12 -14.36 29.00
N GLU A 9 15.11 -14.27 28.12
CA GLU A 9 15.36 -13.07 27.32
C GLU A 9 14.10 -12.75 26.50
N THR A 10 13.47 -11.64 26.86
CA THR A 10 12.39 -11.02 26.10
C THR A 10 13.06 -10.00 25.17
N GLU A 11 13.10 -10.31 23.88
CA GLU A 11 13.47 -9.33 22.85
C GLU A 11 12.39 -8.24 22.83
N SER A 12 12.66 -7.15 23.57
CA SER A 12 11.88 -5.94 23.53
C SER A 12 12.06 -5.26 22.16
N HIS A 13 11.04 -5.38 21.31
CA HIS A 13 10.89 -4.57 20.10
C HIS A 13 10.81 -3.09 20.47
N ALA A 14 11.91 -2.36 20.24
CA ALA A 14 11.97 -0.92 20.45
C ALA A 14 12.40 -0.21 19.15
N ASN A 15 11.61 0.82 18.83
CA ASN A 15 11.90 1.97 17.97
C ASN A 15 11.77 1.78 16.46
N LEU A 16 10.57 2.11 15.95
CA LEU A 16 10.40 2.71 14.62
C LEU A 16 11.09 4.07 14.61
N VAL A 17 12.40 4.09 14.42
CA VAL A 17 13.15 5.31 14.10
C VAL A 17 12.82 5.66 12.65
N ASP A 18 12.35 6.90 12.42
CA ASP A 18 12.36 7.50 11.08
C ASP A 18 13.82 7.56 10.60
N ASP A 19 14.24 6.55 9.83
CA ASP A 19 15.52 6.50 9.09
C ASP A 19 15.50 7.49 7.90
N ASP A 20 15.09 8.74 8.16
CA ASP A 20 15.08 9.82 7.18
C ASP A 20 16.48 10.47 7.04
N GLU A 21 17.42 10.21 7.96
CA GLU A 21 18.79 10.78 7.91
C GLU A 21 19.80 9.96 7.08
N GLU A 22 19.57 8.67 6.84
CA GLU A 22 20.45 7.87 5.98
C GLU A 22 19.84 7.76 4.57
N GLY A 23 20.22 8.71 3.70
CA GLY A 23 19.76 8.74 2.31
C GLY A 23 19.88 7.38 1.62
N MET A 24 18.86 7.00 0.85
CA MET A 24 18.77 5.67 0.24
C MET A 24 20.01 5.31 -0.59
N ARG A 25 20.68 4.21 -0.20
CA ARG A 25 21.82 3.61 -0.92
C ARG A 25 21.39 2.26 -1.51
N PRO A 26 21.13 2.17 -2.83
CA PRO A 26 20.71 0.91 -3.43
C PRO A 26 21.90 -0.05 -3.51
N LEU A 27 21.70 -1.29 -3.06
CA LEU A 27 22.73 -2.34 -3.14
C LEU A 27 22.97 -2.79 -4.58
N LYS A 28 21.86 -2.97 -5.33
CA LYS A 28 21.85 -3.27 -6.76
C LYS A 28 20.47 -2.98 -7.35
N LEU A 29 20.38 -2.91 -8.67
CA LEU A 29 19.10 -3.01 -9.36
C LEU A 29 18.75 -4.49 -9.58
N HIS A 30 17.48 -4.85 -9.43
CA HIS A 30 17.04 -6.22 -9.67
C HIS A 30 17.12 -6.60 -11.15
N PHE A 31 16.87 -5.65 -12.05
CA PHE A 31 16.94 -5.86 -13.49
C PHE A 31 17.88 -4.86 -14.15
N ALA A 32 18.66 -5.34 -15.13
CA ALA A 32 19.40 -4.47 -16.03
C ALA A 32 18.45 -3.67 -16.94
N SER A 33 18.90 -2.50 -17.41
CA SER A 33 18.11 -1.61 -18.29
C SER A 33 17.62 -2.29 -19.57
N SER A 34 18.35 -3.30 -20.06
CA SER A 34 17.96 -4.13 -21.21
C SER A 34 16.63 -4.88 -21.01
N GLN A 35 16.20 -5.09 -19.76
CA GLN A 35 14.93 -5.74 -19.44
C GLN A 35 13.74 -4.77 -19.44
N TYR A 36 13.94 -3.44 -19.41
CA TYR A 36 12.88 -2.46 -19.12
C TYR A 36 11.81 -2.33 -20.22
N GLN A 37 12.07 -2.90 -21.40
CA GLN A 37 11.11 -2.98 -22.50
C GLN A 37 10.32 -4.29 -22.53
N LYS A 38 10.67 -5.27 -21.68
CA LYS A 38 9.99 -6.56 -21.65
C LYS A 38 8.64 -6.45 -20.94
N SER A 39 7.58 -6.79 -21.67
CA SER A 39 6.26 -7.00 -21.11
C SER A 39 6.13 -8.43 -20.58
N LEU A 40 5.38 -8.60 -19.50
CA LEU A 40 4.90 -9.91 -19.05
C LEU A 40 3.37 -9.95 -19.01
N LYS A 41 2.81 -11.17 -18.96
CA LYS A 41 1.40 -11.38 -18.68
C LYS A 41 1.13 -11.21 -17.19
N LEU A 42 0.64 -10.04 -16.81
CA LEU A 42 0.29 -9.72 -15.42
C LEU A 42 -1.17 -10.06 -15.16
N SER A 43 -1.43 -10.92 -14.18
CA SER A 43 -2.80 -11.23 -13.75
C SER A 43 -2.97 -10.90 -12.27
N GLY A 44 -3.94 -10.03 -11.97
CA GLY A 44 -4.36 -9.75 -10.61
C GLY A 44 -5.34 -10.79 -10.08
N LYS A 45 -5.24 -11.11 -8.80
CA LYS A 45 -6.26 -11.86 -8.04
C LYS A 45 -7.02 -10.99 -7.05
N CYS A 46 -6.86 -9.67 -7.14
CA CYS A 46 -7.72 -8.68 -6.50
C CYS A 46 -8.94 -8.39 -7.40
N TYR A 47 -10.16 -8.63 -6.91
CA TYR A 47 -11.40 -8.62 -7.68
C TYR A 47 -12.38 -7.52 -7.24
N ILE A 48 -11.87 -6.31 -7.04
CA ILE A 48 -12.64 -5.17 -6.49
C ILE A 48 -13.98 -4.95 -7.19
N ASP A 49 -13.99 -4.85 -8.52
CA ASP A 49 -15.23 -4.56 -9.24
C ASP A 49 -16.27 -5.67 -9.08
N THR A 50 -15.85 -6.93 -9.20
CA THR A 50 -16.72 -8.10 -9.01
C THR A 50 -17.21 -8.19 -7.57
N ALA A 51 -16.33 -7.98 -6.58
CA ALA A 51 -16.68 -8.05 -5.17
C ALA A 51 -17.74 -7.01 -4.81
N ILE A 52 -17.52 -5.75 -5.19
CA ILE A 52 -18.46 -4.66 -4.93
C ILE A 52 -19.80 -4.89 -5.64
N ARG A 53 -19.79 -5.34 -6.91
CA ARG A 53 -21.05 -5.68 -7.61
C ARG A 53 -21.81 -6.80 -6.92
N ASN A 54 -21.12 -7.87 -6.53
CA ASN A 54 -21.74 -9.00 -5.86
C ASN A 54 -22.35 -8.59 -4.52
N ILE A 55 -21.64 -7.78 -3.73
CA ILE A 55 -22.17 -7.19 -2.50
C ILE A 55 -23.44 -6.36 -2.79
N GLN A 56 -23.40 -5.49 -3.79
CA GLN A 56 -24.55 -4.65 -4.17
C GLN A 56 -25.75 -5.44 -4.72
N MET A 57 -25.53 -6.59 -5.35
CA MET A 57 -26.58 -7.44 -5.93
C MET A 57 -27.18 -8.42 -4.92
N ILE A 58 -26.35 -8.99 -4.04
CA ILE A 58 -26.74 -10.07 -3.14
C ILE A 58 -27.28 -9.52 -1.81
N LEU A 59 -26.65 -8.48 -1.27
CA LEU A 59 -27.03 -7.93 0.03
C LEU A 59 -28.20 -6.96 -0.06
N LYS A 60 -28.88 -6.75 1.07
CA LYS A 60 -29.94 -5.75 1.17
C LYS A 60 -29.37 -4.34 1.22
N LYS A 61 -30.23 -3.35 0.95
CA LYS A 61 -29.87 -1.94 0.96
C LYS A 61 -29.18 -1.53 2.28
N GLU A 62 -29.72 -1.95 3.42
CA GLU A 62 -29.19 -1.59 4.76
C GLU A 62 -27.81 -2.23 5.02
N GLU A 63 -27.57 -3.43 4.47
CA GLU A 63 -26.27 -4.11 4.57
C GLU A 63 -25.24 -3.47 3.64
N VAL A 64 -25.65 -3.00 2.47
CA VAL A 64 -24.79 -2.24 1.55
C VAL A 64 -24.47 -0.87 2.14
N GLU A 65 -25.44 -0.20 2.75
CA GLU A 65 -25.24 1.08 3.46
C GLU A 65 -24.21 0.93 4.57
N TRP A 66 -24.25 -0.17 5.33
CA TRP A 66 -23.22 -0.47 6.33
C TRP A 66 -21.80 -0.48 5.75
N PHE A 67 -21.58 -1.03 4.55
CA PHE A 67 -20.27 -0.96 3.88
C PHE A 67 -19.92 0.46 3.40
N ILE A 68 -20.92 1.24 2.97
CA ILE A 68 -20.74 2.61 2.46
C ILE A 68 -20.46 3.60 3.61
N GLU A 69 -20.91 3.29 4.82
CA GLU A 69 -20.69 4.10 6.02
C GLU A 69 -19.42 3.68 6.76
N HIS A 70 -19.01 2.41 6.66
CA HIS A 70 -17.84 1.92 7.38
C HIS A 70 -16.53 2.58 6.88
N PRO A 71 -15.72 3.22 7.75
CA PRO A 71 -14.56 3.99 7.32
C PRO A 71 -13.51 3.20 6.53
N GLN A 72 -13.30 1.91 6.84
CA GLN A 72 -12.35 1.07 6.10
C GLN A 72 -12.88 0.60 4.74
N PHE A 73 -14.20 0.53 4.55
CA PHE A 73 -14.78 -0.11 3.35
C PHE A 73 -15.37 0.90 2.36
N GLN A 74 -15.87 2.03 2.86
CA GLN A 74 -16.59 3.02 2.07
C GLN A 74 -15.86 3.44 0.79
N HIS A 75 -14.54 3.57 0.86
CA HIS A 75 -13.75 4.13 -0.22
C HIS A 75 -13.71 3.22 -1.46
N PHE A 76 -13.91 1.91 -1.31
CA PHE A 76 -14.00 0.98 -2.44
C PHE A 76 -15.29 1.18 -3.26
N PHE A 77 -16.34 1.68 -2.64
CA PHE A 77 -17.59 2.08 -3.30
C PHE A 77 -17.45 3.44 -3.99
N HIS A 78 -16.56 4.31 -3.48
CA HIS A 78 -16.27 5.63 -4.04
C HIS A 78 -15.33 5.62 -5.26
N ILE A 79 -14.63 4.51 -5.53
CA ILE A 79 -13.78 4.38 -6.73
C ILE A 79 -14.66 4.39 -8.00
N LYS A 80 -14.53 5.43 -8.83
CA LYS A 80 -15.31 5.58 -10.08
C LYS A 80 -15.03 4.49 -11.11
N ASN A 81 -13.78 4.08 -11.27
CA ASN A 81 -13.37 3.03 -12.20
C ASN A 81 -12.47 2.02 -11.50
N ARG A 82 -13.04 0.86 -11.17
CA ARG A 82 -12.37 -0.23 -10.45
C ARG A 82 -11.56 -1.17 -11.36
N LYS A 83 -11.51 -0.90 -12.68
CA LYS A 83 -10.71 -1.69 -13.61
C LYS A 83 -9.23 -1.31 -13.47
N GLN A 84 -8.43 -2.27 -13.06
CA GLN A 84 -6.99 -2.10 -12.87
C GLN A 84 -6.23 -2.05 -14.19
N LYS A 85 -5.16 -1.24 -14.25
CA LYS A 85 -4.27 -1.14 -15.42
C LYS A 85 -2.80 -1.23 -14.98
N TRP A 86 -2.42 -2.46 -14.74
CA TRP A 86 -1.20 -2.94 -14.09
C TRP A 86 0.15 -2.49 -14.70
N MET A 87 0.17 -1.95 -15.92
CA MET A 87 1.44 -1.66 -16.62
C MET A 87 2.29 -0.57 -15.94
N ARG A 88 1.71 0.28 -15.08
CA ARG A 88 2.45 1.34 -14.37
C ARG A 88 3.10 0.82 -13.10
N MET A 89 2.41 -0.06 -12.37
CA MET A 89 3.04 -0.88 -11.35
C MET A 89 4.17 -1.71 -11.97
N TRP A 90 3.95 -2.33 -13.13
CA TRP A 90 5.00 -3.10 -13.82
C TRP A 90 6.23 -2.24 -14.17
N LEU A 91 6.02 -0.99 -14.59
CA LEU A 91 7.11 -0.04 -14.84
C LEU A 91 7.99 0.18 -13.61
N LEU A 92 7.37 0.34 -12.42
CA LEU A 92 8.08 0.46 -11.16
C LEU A 92 8.85 -0.83 -10.84
N VAL A 93 8.17 -1.98 -10.91
CA VAL A 93 8.77 -3.28 -10.57
C VAL A 93 9.99 -3.60 -11.43
N LEU A 94 9.97 -3.28 -12.73
CA LEU A 94 11.14 -3.39 -13.62
C LEU A 94 12.35 -2.58 -13.14
N ARG A 95 12.12 -1.51 -12.39
CA ARG A 95 13.13 -0.56 -11.92
C ARG A 95 13.40 -0.71 -10.42
N SER A 96 13.05 -1.85 -9.83
CA SER A 96 13.25 -2.11 -8.41
C SER A 96 14.73 -2.11 -8.03
N ALA A 97 15.06 -1.41 -6.97
CA ALA A 97 16.35 -1.45 -6.30
C ALA A 97 16.29 -2.35 -5.07
N ALA A 98 17.32 -3.16 -4.88
CA ALA A 98 17.53 -3.91 -3.66
C ALA A 98 18.08 -2.96 -2.59
N VAL A 99 17.45 -2.96 -1.43
CA VAL A 99 17.84 -2.17 -0.26
C VAL A 99 17.79 -3.06 0.98
N GLY A 100 18.52 -2.68 2.04
CA GLY A 100 18.50 -3.40 3.32
C GLY A 100 17.26 -3.13 4.20
N LYS A 101 16.24 -2.44 3.66
CA LYS A 101 15.03 -2.03 4.41
C LYS A 101 13.90 -3.05 4.18
N LYS A 102 13.50 -3.76 5.23
CA LYS A 102 12.51 -4.86 5.19
C LYS A 102 11.11 -4.41 4.75
N TYR A 103 10.70 -3.22 5.17
CA TYR A 103 9.33 -2.71 4.97
C TYR A 103 9.23 -1.60 3.92
N GLU A 104 10.14 -1.58 2.95
CA GLU A 104 10.13 -0.61 1.87
C GLU A 104 10.50 -1.25 0.53
N LEU A 105 9.79 -0.86 -0.53
CA LEU A 105 10.25 -1.08 -1.90
C LEU A 105 10.78 0.23 -2.46
N TRP A 106 11.89 0.15 -3.17
CA TRP A 106 12.49 1.30 -3.84
C TRP A 106 12.60 1.06 -5.33
N PHE A 107 12.31 2.09 -6.11
CA PHE A 107 12.38 2.05 -7.57
C PHE A 107 13.24 3.21 -8.08
N ILE A 108 14.13 2.95 -9.03
CA ILE A 108 14.97 4.00 -9.64
C ILE A 108 14.45 4.30 -11.04
N VAL A 109 13.74 5.42 -11.18
CA VAL A 109 13.15 5.83 -12.46
C VAL A 109 13.88 7.07 -12.96
N ASN A 110 14.58 6.95 -14.08
CA ASN A 110 15.40 8.02 -14.66
C ASN A 110 16.40 8.64 -13.64
N GLY A 111 16.97 7.81 -12.77
CA GLY A 111 17.89 8.23 -11.71
C GLY A 111 17.22 8.82 -10.48
N VAL A 112 15.89 8.84 -10.42
CA VAL A 112 15.11 9.37 -9.30
C VAL A 112 14.62 8.20 -8.43
N PRO A 113 14.90 8.22 -7.12
CA PRO A 113 14.41 7.20 -6.23
C PRO A 113 12.94 7.43 -5.87
N ILE A 114 12.13 6.38 -6.01
CA ILE A 114 10.71 6.36 -5.63
C ILE A 114 10.57 5.31 -4.53
N ARG A 115 10.10 5.75 -3.36
CA ARG A 115 9.82 4.89 -2.22
C ARG A 115 8.37 4.44 -2.21
N TYR A 116 8.16 3.18 -1.83
CA TYR A 116 6.88 2.63 -1.43
C TYR A 116 7.00 2.02 -0.05
N SER A 117 6.45 2.72 0.94
CA SER A 117 6.37 2.31 2.34
C SER A 117 4.90 2.25 2.79
N LEU A 118 4.68 1.87 4.05
CA LEU A 118 3.37 1.91 4.67
C LEU A 118 2.74 3.32 4.62
N ARG A 119 3.55 4.39 4.61
CA ARG A 119 3.09 5.78 4.49
C ARG A 119 2.40 6.03 3.15
N GLU A 120 3.05 5.70 2.04
CA GLU A 120 2.45 5.88 0.71
C GLU A 120 1.22 4.98 0.55
N PHE A 121 1.27 3.75 1.07
CA PHE A 121 0.14 2.84 1.06
C PHE A 121 -1.08 3.44 1.79
N ARG A 122 -0.89 3.96 3.01
CA ARG A 122 -1.94 4.56 3.84
C ARG A 122 -2.56 5.77 3.16
N LEU A 123 -1.74 6.68 2.64
CA LEU A 123 -2.21 7.91 1.99
C LEU A 123 -3.02 7.62 0.72
N ILE A 124 -2.62 6.60 -0.03
CA ILE A 124 -3.29 6.24 -1.28
C ILE A 124 -4.59 5.47 -1.03
N SER A 125 -4.54 4.46 -0.15
CA SER A 125 -5.66 3.55 0.10
C SER A 125 -6.70 4.09 1.08
N GLY A 126 -6.28 4.86 2.08
CA GLY A 126 -7.13 5.25 3.21
C GLY A 126 -7.49 4.11 4.16
N LEU A 127 -6.86 2.93 4.04
CA LEU A 127 -7.07 1.81 4.94
C LEU A 127 -6.39 2.04 6.30
N TYR A 128 -6.86 1.37 7.35
CA TYR A 128 -6.20 1.42 8.65
C TYR A 128 -4.85 0.73 8.58
N CYS A 129 -3.81 1.48 8.93
CA CYS A 129 -2.41 1.05 8.89
C CYS A 129 -1.73 1.33 10.25
N HIS A 130 -2.49 1.31 11.34
CA HIS A 130 -1.90 1.34 12.68
C HIS A 130 -1.29 -0.03 13.00
N GLU A 131 -0.49 -0.10 14.06
CA GLU A 131 0.13 -1.34 14.50
C GLU A 131 -0.92 -2.42 14.80
N TYR A 132 -0.51 -3.67 14.61
CA TYR A 132 -1.33 -4.81 15.01
C TYR A 132 -1.50 -4.82 16.54
N PRO A 133 -2.69 -5.15 17.04
CA PRO A 133 -2.87 -5.36 18.46
C PRO A 133 -1.98 -6.54 18.95
N PRO A 134 -1.54 -6.54 20.21
CA PRO A 134 -0.83 -7.68 20.78
C PRO A 134 -1.61 -8.98 20.58
N ASN A 135 -0.93 -10.05 20.17
CA ASN A 135 -1.52 -11.35 19.88
C ASN A 135 -2.60 -11.34 18.78
N HIS A 136 -2.53 -10.42 17.81
CA HIS A 136 -3.52 -10.31 16.73
C HIS A 136 -3.81 -11.63 16.00
N GLU A 137 -2.82 -12.52 15.86
CA GLU A 137 -2.98 -13.83 15.22
C GLU A 137 -4.01 -14.74 15.89
N ARG A 138 -4.37 -14.44 17.14
CA ARG A 138 -5.37 -15.19 17.93
C ARG A 138 -6.75 -14.52 17.96
N LEU A 139 -6.96 -13.43 17.22
CA LEU A 139 -8.25 -12.73 17.19
C LEU A 139 -9.34 -13.56 16.50
N GLY A 140 -10.55 -13.47 17.06
CA GLY A 140 -11.72 -14.18 16.59
C GLY A 140 -11.74 -15.66 17.00
N GLY A 141 -12.21 -16.51 16.10
CA GLY A 141 -12.50 -17.91 16.40
C GLY A 141 -12.89 -18.71 15.16
N THR A 142 -13.26 -19.97 15.35
CA THR A 142 -13.67 -20.86 14.26
C THR A 142 -15.15 -21.19 14.27
N THR A 143 -15.93 -20.65 15.22
CA THR A 143 -17.35 -20.99 15.40
C THR A 143 -18.16 -20.63 14.17
N PHE A 144 -18.00 -19.42 13.64
CA PHE A 144 -18.66 -18.98 12.42
C PHE A 144 -18.33 -19.86 11.21
N MET A 145 -17.04 -20.14 10.97
CA MET A 145 -16.61 -20.94 9.83
C MET A 145 -17.07 -22.40 9.94
N ASN A 146 -16.97 -23.00 11.13
CA ASN A 146 -17.41 -24.37 11.39
C ASN A 146 -18.91 -24.54 11.21
N LYS A 147 -19.71 -23.52 11.62
CA LYS A 147 -21.17 -23.51 11.44
C LYS A 147 -21.60 -23.62 9.98
N TYR A 148 -20.83 -23.07 9.04
CA TYR A 148 -21.23 -23.00 7.63
C TYR A 148 -20.44 -23.92 6.68
N PHE A 149 -19.24 -24.33 7.06
CA PHE A 149 -18.35 -25.07 6.16
C PHE A 149 -17.76 -26.36 6.76
N GLU A 150 -18.05 -26.70 8.03
CA GLU A 150 -17.67 -28.00 8.64
C GLU A 150 -16.16 -28.33 8.45
N GLU A 151 -15.27 -27.40 8.78
CA GLU A 151 -13.80 -27.54 8.67
C GLU A 151 -13.25 -27.80 7.25
N LYS A 152 -14.10 -27.69 6.22
CA LYS A 152 -13.66 -27.82 4.83
C LYS A 152 -12.82 -26.62 4.42
N MET A 153 -11.89 -26.87 3.50
CA MET A 153 -11.17 -25.78 2.82
C MET A 153 -12.18 -24.91 2.07
N VAL A 154 -12.23 -23.62 2.43
CA VAL A 154 -13.19 -22.65 1.90
C VAL A 154 -12.56 -21.82 0.78
N THR A 155 -13.23 -21.77 -0.37
CA THR A 155 -12.84 -20.91 -1.49
C THR A 155 -13.70 -19.64 -1.55
N TYR A 156 -13.26 -18.69 -2.37
CA TYR A 156 -14.04 -17.49 -2.72
C TYR A 156 -15.42 -17.81 -3.32
N ALA A 157 -15.50 -18.85 -4.14
CA ALA A 157 -16.75 -19.28 -4.75
C ALA A 157 -17.71 -19.84 -3.69
N ASP A 158 -17.19 -20.53 -2.68
CA ASP A 158 -17.98 -21.04 -1.56
C ASP A 158 -18.54 -19.89 -0.71
N LEU A 159 -17.74 -18.86 -0.45
CA LEU A 159 -18.22 -17.64 0.24
C LEU A 159 -19.34 -16.94 -0.53
N GLU A 160 -19.18 -16.76 -1.85
CA GLU A 160 -20.20 -16.13 -2.70
C GLU A 160 -21.50 -16.94 -2.73
N LYS A 161 -21.37 -18.27 -2.88
CA LYS A 161 -22.50 -19.20 -2.85
C LYS A 161 -23.21 -19.16 -1.50
N GLN A 162 -22.46 -19.17 -0.40
CA GLN A 162 -23.02 -19.16 0.94
C GLN A 162 -23.68 -17.81 1.27
N MET A 163 -23.07 -16.69 0.88
CA MET A 163 -23.65 -15.35 1.00
C MET A 163 -24.99 -15.23 0.25
N SER A 164 -25.10 -15.90 -0.89
CA SER A 164 -26.34 -15.98 -1.68
C SER A 164 -27.40 -16.91 -1.06
N ALA A 165 -26.97 -18.01 -0.43
CA ALA A 165 -27.84 -18.99 0.22
C ALA A 165 -28.40 -18.50 1.58
N MET A 166 -27.68 -17.60 2.26
CA MET A 166 -28.14 -16.97 3.49
C MET A 166 -29.46 -16.22 3.24
N LYS A 167 -30.53 -16.74 3.86
CA LYS A 167 -31.90 -16.24 3.72
C LYS A 167 -31.97 -14.74 3.99
N SER A 168 -32.89 -14.05 3.33
CA SER A 168 -33.03 -12.59 3.30
C SER A 168 -33.26 -11.88 4.64
N LYS A 169 -33.26 -12.53 5.80
CA LYS A 169 -33.31 -11.82 7.09
C LYS A 169 -31.93 -11.24 7.39
N LEU A 170 -31.93 -9.97 7.81
CA LEU A 170 -30.73 -9.30 8.32
C LEU A 170 -30.21 -10.12 9.50
N SER A 171 -28.97 -10.57 9.44
CA SER A 171 -28.32 -11.33 10.51
C SER A 171 -26.85 -10.95 10.59
N GLU A 172 -26.29 -11.04 11.79
CA GLU A 172 -24.87 -10.79 12.02
C GLU A 172 -23.99 -11.74 11.19
N ASP A 173 -24.38 -13.01 11.08
CA ASP A 173 -23.69 -14.01 10.26
C ASP A 173 -23.61 -13.61 8.78
N ARG A 174 -24.65 -12.98 8.24
CA ARG A 174 -24.64 -12.50 6.85
C ARG A 174 -23.66 -11.33 6.67
N LYS A 175 -23.55 -10.44 7.66
CA LYS A 175 -22.53 -9.39 7.69
C LYS A 175 -21.12 -9.97 7.80
N LYS A 176 -20.91 -10.97 8.66
CA LYS A 176 -19.64 -11.71 8.77
C LYS A 176 -19.26 -12.35 7.43
N MET A 177 -20.19 -13.05 6.78
CA MET A 177 -19.96 -13.65 5.46
C MET A 177 -19.58 -12.61 4.41
N ALA A 178 -20.30 -11.47 4.39
CA ALA A 178 -20.03 -10.39 3.46
C ALA A 178 -18.68 -9.71 3.72
N ALA A 179 -18.32 -9.47 4.98
CA ALA A 179 -17.04 -8.89 5.38
C ALA A 179 -15.89 -9.81 4.99
N LEU A 180 -16.01 -11.12 5.26
CA LEU A 180 -15.04 -12.13 4.84
C LEU A 180 -14.88 -12.15 3.31
N TYR A 181 -16.00 -12.18 2.57
CA TYR A 181 -16.00 -12.13 1.11
C TYR A 181 -15.33 -10.86 0.58
N PHE A 182 -15.58 -9.71 1.20
CA PHE A 182 -14.95 -8.44 0.87
C PHE A 182 -13.43 -8.48 1.08
N LEU A 183 -12.97 -8.81 2.29
CA LEU A 183 -11.56 -8.82 2.67
C LEU A 183 -10.76 -9.78 1.80
N ALA A 184 -11.27 -11.00 1.63
CA ALA A 184 -10.66 -12.00 0.77
C ALA A 184 -10.64 -11.51 -0.69
N SER A 185 -11.75 -11.01 -1.23
CA SER A 185 -11.80 -10.68 -2.66
C SER A 185 -10.97 -9.45 -3.05
N ILE A 186 -10.66 -8.57 -2.09
CA ILE A 186 -10.10 -7.23 -2.35
C ILE A 186 -8.69 -7.07 -1.81
N LEU A 187 -8.40 -7.54 -0.59
CA LEU A 187 -7.12 -7.25 0.07
C LEU A 187 -6.08 -8.33 -0.20
N VAL A 188 -6.46 -9.60 -0.03
CA VAL A 188 -5.58 -10.76 -0.24
C VAL A 188 -6.30 -11.75 -1.14
N GLY A 189 -6.00 -11.65 -2.43
CA GLY A 189 -6.65 -12.40 -3.48
C GLY A 189 -6.00 -13.74 -3.78
N GLY A 190 -6.80 -14.67 -4.32
CA GLY A 190 -6.35 -15.99 -4.74
C GLY A 190 -7.05 -16.46 -6.02
N ARG A 191 -6.72 -17.65 -6.51
CA ARG A 191 -7.48 -18.22 -7.64
C ARG A 191 -8.91 -18.50 -7.13
N LYS A 192 -9.90 -17.77 -7.67
CA LYS A 192 -11.29 -17.81 -7.19
C LYS A 192 -12.02 -19.14 -7.36
N SER A 193 -11.75 -19.85 -8.46
CA SER A 193 -12.51 -21.04 -8.84
C SER A 193 -11.71 -21.98 -9.76
N GLY A 194 -12.22 -23.20 -9.90
CA GLY A 194 -11.63 -24.25 -10.73
C GLY A 194 -10.54 -25.04 -10.01
N GLU A 195 -9.91 -25.96 -10.74
CA GLU A 195 -8.79 -26.75 -10.24
C GLU A 195 -7.64 -25.83 -9.77
N GLY A 196 -7.18 -26.03 -8.53
CA GLY A 196 -6.17 -25.18 -7.88
C GLY A 196 -6.69 -23.84 -7.35
N ALA A 197 -7.99 -23.71 -7.06
CA ALA A 197 -8.54 -22.56 -6.32
C ALA A 197 -7.81 -22.39 -4.99
N SER A 198 -7.50 -21.14 -4.64
CA SER A 198 -6.79 -20.83 -3.40
C SER A 198 -7.77 -20.79 -2.22
N PRO A 199 -7.34 -21.25 -1.03
CA PRO A 199 -8.13 -21.03 0.17
C PRO A 199 -8.26 -19.53 0.46
N VAL A 200 -9.37 -19.19 1.09
CA VAL A 200 -9.52 -17.90 1.75
C VAL A 200 -8.42 -17.78 2.81
N ASP A 201 -7.87 -16.59 2.97
CA ASP A 201 -6.86 -16.30 3.97
C ASP A 201 -7.31 -16.77 5.37
N SER A 202 -6.49 -17.57 6.04
CA SER A 202 -6.83 -18.20 7.32
C SER A 202 -7.06 -17.19 8.43
N PHE A 203 -6.32 -16.08 8.43
CA PHE A 203 -6.49 -15.03 9.43
C PHE A 203 -7.84 -14.32 9.24
N PHE A 204 -8.24 -14.04 8.00
CA PHE A 204 -9.58 -13.48 7.76
C PHE A 204 -10.71 -14.45 8.14
N GLN A 205 -10.51 -15.76 7.95
CA GLN A 205 -11.46 -16.78 8.39
C GLN A 205 -11.64 -16.79 9.92
N THR A 206 -10.59 -16.54 10.70
CA THR A 206 -10.68 -16.53 12.16
C THR A 206 -11.21 -15.21 12.69
N VAL A 207 -10.63 -14.08 12.25
CA VAL A 207 -10.95 -12.76 12.81
C VAL A 207 -12.41 -12.39 12.60
N VAL A 208 -13.05 -12.84 11.52
CA VAL A 208 -14.45 -12.48 11.21
C VAL A 208 -15.48 -13.08 12.17
N ASP A 209 -15.10 -14.10 12.94
CA ASP A 209 -15.96 -14.65 14.00
C ASP A 209 -16.23 -13.58 15.09
N ASP A 210 -15.26 -12.69 15.32
CA ASP A 210 -15.41 -11.45 16.07
C ASP A 210 -15.51 -10.27 15.08
N LEU A 211 -16.74 -9.89 14.75
CA LEU A 211 -16.96 -8.87 13.72
C LEU A 211 -16.36 -7.52 14.14
N ASP A 212 -16.38 -7.15 15.42
CA ASP A 212 -15.83 -5.86 15.87
C ASP A 212 -14.30 -5.85 15.78
N ALA A 213 -13.64 -6.95 16.14
CA ALA A 213 -12.20 -7.10 15.92
C ALA A 213 -11.85 -7.04 14.43
N CYS A 214 -12.64 -7.71 13.58
CA CYS A 214 -12.45 -7.72 12.12
C CYS A 214 -12.56 -6.31 11.52
N LEU A 215 -13.53 -5.51 11.98
CA LEU A 215 -13.79 -4.16 11.48
C LEU A 215 -12.81 -3.11 11.99
N THR A 216 -12.14 -3.36 13.10
CA THR A 216 -11.14 -2.45 13.69
C THR A 216 -9.71 -2.86 13.36
N PHE A 217 -9.50 -4.09 12.88
CA PHE A 217 -8.19 -4.61 12.48
C PHE A 217 -7.53 -3.73 11.40
N PRO A 218 -6.19 -3.47 11.46
CA PRO A 218 -5.48 -2.65 10.49
C PRO A 218 -5.24 -3.41 9.17
N CYS A 219 -6.32 -3.62 8.42
CA CYS A 219 -6.28 -4.39 7.18
C CYS A 219 -5.41 -3.73 6.08
N GLY A 220 -5.11 -2.44 6.22
CA GLY A 220 -4.15 -1.74 5.38
C GLY A 220 -2.70 -2.16 5.63
N TRP A 221 -2.30 -2.36 6.89
CA TRP A 221 -0.99 -2.93 7.20
C TRP A 221 -0.87 -4.35 6.64
N TYR A 222 -1.91 -5.17 6.84
CA TYR A 222 -1.95 -6.54 6.34
C TYR A 222 -1.85 -6.62 4.81
N ALA A 223 -2.62 -5.79 4.10
CA ALA A 223 -2.55 -5.70 2.65
C ALA A 223 -1.19 -5.16 2.14
N PHE A 224 -0.55 -4.27 2.90
CA PHE A 224 0.78 -3.75 2.59
C PHE A 224 1.85 -4.83 2.70
N GLU A 225 1.87 -5.63 3.77
CA GLU A 225 2.82 -6.73 3.93
C GLU A 225 2.65 -7.79 2.83
N ASN A 226 1.41 -8.11 2.46
CA ASN A 226 1.12 -8.99 1.34
C ASN A 226 1.65 -8.41 0.01
N ASN A 227 1.51 -7.10 -0.23
CA ASN A 227 2.10 -6.44 -1.40
C ASN A 227 3.64 -6.53 -1.42
N LEU A 228 4.29 -6.33 -0.26
CA LEU A 228 5.75 -6.48 -0.15
C LEU A 228 6.17 -7.90 -0.50
N ASN A 229 5.51 -8.89 0.10
CA ASN A 229 5.80 -10.31 -0.11
C ASN A 229 5.60 -10.72 -1.58
N ASP A 230 4.53 -10.25 -2.24
CA ASP A 230 4.25 -10.52 -3.65
C ASP A 230 5.36 -9.98 -4.57
N VAL A 231 5.82 -8.76 -4.31
CA VAL A 231 6.89 -8.13 -5.12
C VAL A 231 8.23 -8.78 -4.83
N SER A 232 8.62 -8.93 -3.56
CA SER A 232 9.91 -9.50 -3.16
C SER A 232 10.05 -10.95 -3.64
N SER A 233 9.03 -11.79 -3.40
CA SER A 233 9.02 -13.18 -3.87
C SER A 233 9.11 -13.29 -5.39
N PHE A 234 8.49 -12.34 -6.11
CA PHE A 234 8.62 -12.27 -7.56
C PHE A 234 10.04 -11.91 -7.99
N LEU A 235 10.61 -10.85 -7.40
CA LEU A 235 11.96 -10.36 -7.73
C LEU A 235 13.04 -11.41 -7.47
N GLU A 236 12.95 -12.13 -6.35
CA GLU A 236 13.86 -13.24 -6.00
C GLU A 236 13.82 -14.36 -7.05
N LYS A 237 12.62 -14.76 -7.48
CA LYS A 237 12.43 -15.82 -8.49
C LYS A 237 12.91 -15.42 -9.89
N CYS A 238 12.91 -14.14 -10.21
CA CYS A 238 13.30 -13.65 -11.54
C CYS A 238 14.81 -13.75 -11.79
N ASN A 239 15.64 -13.67 -10.74
CA ASN A 239 17.11 -13.61 -10.83
C ASN A 239 17.62 -12.66 -11.94
N GLY A 240 17.02 -11.48 -12.04
CA GLY A 240 17.36 -10.44 -13.03
C GLY A 240 16.88 -10.66 -14.46
N VAL A 241 16.11 -11.72 -14.72
CA VAL A 241 15.46 -11.96 -16.03
C VAL A 241 13.95 -11.88 -15.87
N VAL A 242 13.31 -11.06 -16.71
CA VAL A 242 11.85 -10.90 -16.69
C VAL A 242 11.18 -12.20 -17.16
N PRO A 243 10.30 -12.82 -16.35
CA PRO A 243 9.55 -14.01 -16.73
C PRO A 243 8.39 -13.66 -17.67
N THR A 244 7.73 -14.69 -18.22
CA THR A 244 6.62 -14.51 -19.16
C THR A 244 5.31 -14.10 -18.49
N SER A 245 5.14 -14.41 -17.20
CA SER A 245 3.92 -14.10 -16.46
C SER A 245 4.18 -13.86 -14.99
N TRP A 246 3.26 -13.12 -14.37
CA TRP A 246 3.24 -12.88 -12.94
C TRP A 246 1.80 -12.84 -12.45
N ILE A 247 1.53 -13.56 -11.37
CA ILE A 247 0.27 -13.50 -10.64
C ILE A 247 0.49 -12.59 -9.44
N PHE A 248 -0.21 -11.46 -9.43
CA PHE A 248 -0.23 -10.53 -8.30
C PHE A 248 -1.48 -10.82 -7.46
N THR A 249 -1.29 -11.32 -6.26
CA THR A 249 -2.38 -11.78 -5.38
C THR A 249 -2.94 -10.67 -4.50
N SER A 250 -2.13 -9.66 -4.21
CA SER A 250 -2.42 -8.62 -3.23
C SER A 250 -3.11 -7.38 -3.82
N PHE A 251 -3.40 -6.37 -2.97
CA PHE A 251 -4.12 -5.14 -3.34
C PHE A 251 -3.25 -4.14 -4.14
N PRO A 252 -3.45 -3.99 -5.46
CA PRO A 252 -2.46 -3.33 -6.34
C PRO A 252 -2.59 -1.82 -6.48
N ILE A 253 -3.74 -1.25 -6.09
CA ILE A 253 -4.06 0.16 -6.32
C ILE A 253 -2.97 1.09 -5.78
N PRO A 254 -2.42 0.87 -4.56
CA PRO A 254 -1.37 1.72 -4.02
C PRO A 254 -0.11 1.77 -4.89
N LEU A 255 0.39 0.62 -5.36
CA LEU A 255 1.54 0.57 -6.27
C LEU A 255 1.24 1.18 -7.64
N GLU A 256 0.06 0.92 -8.20
CA GLU A 256 -0.34 1.46 -9.50
C GLU A 256 -0.46 2.99 -9.46
N LEU A 257 -1.02 3.55 -8.38
CA LEU A 257 -1.18 4.99 -8.21
C LEU A 257 0.10 5.69 -7.80
N LEU A 258 0.98 5.04 -7.02
CA LEU A 258 2.28 5.58 -6.67
C LEU A 258 3.06 5.98 -7.94
N ALA A 259 3.01 5.17 -9.00
CA ALA A 259 3.66 5.49 -10.27
C ALA A 259 3.17 6.82 -10.87
N PHE A 260 1.88 7.13 -10.75
CA PHE A 260 1.32 8.40 -11.21
C PHE A 260 1.65 9.55 -10.26
N GLU A 261 1.63 9.31 -8.95
CA GLU A 261 1.96 10.36 -7.97
C GLU A 261 3.43 10.74 -7.99
N ALA A 262 4.32 9.80 -8.34
CA ALA A 262 5.75 10.04 -8.43
C ALA A 262 6.21 10.52 -9.82
N ILE A 263 5.44 10.27 -10.89
CA ILE A 263 5.84 10.58 -12.27
C ILE A 263 4.78 11.47 -12.94
N PRO A 264 4.97 12.81 -12.91
CA PRO A 264 3.98 13.77 -13.41
C PRO A 264 3.59 13.58 -14.88
N SER A 265 4.54 13.19 -15.74
CA SER A 265 4.26 12.97 -17.17
C SER A 265 3.25 11.83 -17.37
N LEU A 266 3.38 10.73 -16.62
CA LEU A 266 2.42 9.63 -16.64
C LEU A 266 1.06 10.07 -16.08
N ARG A 267 1.05 10.82 -14.97
CA ARG A 267 -0.21 11.34 -14.39
C ARG A 267 -0.96 12.20 -15.40
N ASN A 268 -0.29 13.20 -15.96
CA ASN A 268 -0.89 14.17 -16.87
C ASN A 268 -1.39 13.50 -18.16
N HIS A 269 -0.72 12.44 -18.61
CA HIS A 269 -1.16 11.73 -19.81
C HIS A 269 -2.35 10.79 -19.53
N PHE A 270 -2.30 9.99 -18.45
CA PHE A 270 -3.24 8.88 -18.25
C PHE A 270 -4.39 9.17 -17.28
N ARG A 271 -4.24 10.15 -16.40
CA ARG A 271 -5.15 10.37 -15.26
C ARG A 271 -5.77 11.76 -15.30
N GLU A 272 -6.98 11.86 -14.78
CA GLU A 272 -7.71 13.11 -14.56
C GLU A 272 -8.38 13.06 -13.19
N SER A 273 -8.69 14.23 -12.63
CA SER A 273 -9.41 14.33 -11.36
C SER A 273 -10.82 13.76 -11.49
N VAL A 274 -11.32 13.12 -10.42
CA VAL A 274 -12.72 12.70 -10.33
C VAL A 274 -13.57 13.90 -9.93
N ASN A 275 -14.43 14.36 -10.84
CA ASN A 275 -15.42 15.38 -10.52
C ASN A 275 -16.35 14.90 -9.41
N GLY A 276 -16.49 15.70 -8.35
CA GLY A 276 -17.31 15.38 -7.18
C GLY A 276 -16.72 14.34 -6.24
N ALA A 277 -15.40 14.09 -6.27
CA ALA A 277 -14.75 13.31 -5.22
C ALA A 277 -14.90 14.00 -3.86
N ARG A 278 -15.31 13.26 -2.82
CA ARG A 278 -15.48 13.81 -1.47
C ARG A 278 -14.12 14.29 -0.92
N PRO A 279 -14.04 15.44 -0.22
CA PRO A 279 -12.78 15.97 0.32
C PRO A 279 -12.02 14.95 1.19
N GLY A 280 -12.74 14.26 2.08
CA GLY A 280 -12.19 13.22 2.97
C GLY A 280 -11.85 11.88 2.32
N CYS A 281 -12.06 11.71 1.01
CA CYS A 281 -11.66 10.47 0.36
C CYS A 281 -10.12 10.37 0.22
N PRO A 282 -9.58 9.15 0.26
CA PRO A 282 -8.17 8.89 0.01
C PRO A 282 -7.83 9.10 -1.47
N ARG A 283 -6.54 9.13 -1.80
CA ARG A 283 -6.07 9.47 -3.15
C ARG A 283 -6.59 8.50 -4.22
N MET A 284 -6.85 7.24 -3.87
CA MET A 284 -7.43 6.27 -4.80
C MET A 284 -8.81 6.62 -5.35
N CYS A 285 -9.59 7.46 -4.64
CA CYS A 285 -10.90 7.92 -5.12
C CYS A 285 -10.84 9.25 -5.89
N LYS A 286 -9.70 9.96 -5.84
CA LYS A 286 -9.58 11.35 -6.32
C LYS A 286 -9.15 11.45 -7.79
N MET A 287 -8.60 10.38 -8.34
CA MET A 287 -8.14 10.32 -9.74
C MET A 287 -8.82 9.16 -10.46
N GLN A 288 -9.04 9.32 -11.77
CA GLN A 288 -9.52 8.25 -12.65
C GLN A 288 -8.74 8.23 -13.97
N TYR A 289 -8.87 7.13 -14.70
CA TYR A 289 -8.32 7.05 -16.05
C TYR A 289 -9.09 7.96 -17.01
N LYS A 290 -8.35 8.72 -17.83
CA LYS A 290 -8.92 9.43 -18.96
C LYS A 290 -9.63 8.44 -19.88
N ARG A 291 -10.81 8.81 -20.38
CA ARG A 291 -11.59 7.97 -21.33
C ARG A 291 -10.88 7.77 -22.67
N LYS A 292 -9.92 8.64 -23.02
CA LYS A 292 -9.22 8.62 -24.30
C LYS A 292 -8.19 7.49 -24.33
N GLY A 293 -8.45 6.47 -25.15
CA GLY A 293 -7.50 5.44 -25.55
C GLY A 293 -8.01 4.03 -25.30
N GLY A 294 -8.10 3.21 -26.35
CA GLY A 294 -8.28 1.77 -26.21
C GLY A 294 -7.09 1.12 -25.46
N THR A 295 -7.09 -0.20 -25.32
CA THR A 295 -6.04 -0.99 -24.64
C THR A 295 -4.61 -0.65 -25.08
N LYS A 296 -4.39 -0.27 -26.35
CA LYS A 296 -3.08 0.15 -26.88
C LYS A 296 -2.49 1.38 -26.16
N ALA A 297 -3.32 2.33 -25.74
CA ALA A 297 -2.88 3.51 -24.98
C ALA A 297 -2.32 3.13 -23.60
N PHE A 298 -2.66 1.94 -23.09
CA PHE A 298 -2.22 1.48 -21.77
C PHE A 298 -1.08 0.46 -21.82
N SER A 299 -0.49 0.20 -23.00
CA SER A 299 0.66 -0.71 -23.18
C SER A 299 1.94 -0.22 -22.49
N LEU A 300 2.89 -1.13 -22.21
CA LEU A 300 4.21 -0.75 -21.65
C LEU A 300 4.93 0.27 -22.54
N ASN A 301 4.86 0.08 -23.86
CA ASN A 301 5.48 0.99 -24.82
C ASN A 301 4.92 2.40 -24.68
N ALA A 302 3.59 2.55 -24.62
CA ALA A 302 2.96 3.85 -24.40
C ALA A 302 3.38 4.47 -23.06
N VAL A 303 3.57 3.66 -22.01
CA VAL A 303 4.09 4.15 -20.71
C VAL A 303 5.53 4.63 -20.86
N ASN A 304 6.42 3.84 -21.47
CA ASN A 304 7.83 4.20 -21.64
C ASN A 304 8.00 5.45 -22.53
N VAL A 305 7.20 5.60 -23.59
CA VAL A 305 7.19 6.82 -24.43
C VAL A 305 6.82 8.06 -23.61
N ASN A 306 5.81 7.96 -22.75
CA ASN A 306 5.40 9.09 -21.90
C ASN A 306 6.32 9.31 -20.68
N LEU A 307 7.07 8.30 -20.26
CA LEU A 307 8.09 8.46 -19.24
C LEU A 307 9.23 9.36 -19.74
N GLY A 308 9.70 9.16 -20.98
CA GLY A 308 10.83 9.88 -21.55
C GLY A 308 12.13 9.68 -20.76
N ASN A 309 13.14 10.51 -21.05
CA ASN A 309 14.47 10.47 -20.40
C ASN A 309 14.67 11.56 -19.34
N THR A 310 13.63 12.34 -19.03
CA THR A 310 13.74 13.50 -18.14
C THR A 310 13.92 13.05 -16.69
N LYS A 311 14.88 13.67 -15.96
CA LYS A 311 14.99 13.54 -14.51
C LYS A 311 13.83 14.30 -13.85
N PHE A 312 13.11 13.65 -12.94
CA PHE A 312 12.02 14.27 -12.18
C PHE A 312 12.53 14.69 -10.79
N SER A 313 12.16 15.87 -10.30
CA SER A 313 12.35 16.19 -8.89
C SER A 313 11.10 15.73 -8.12
N ILE A 314 11.28 14.91 -7.08
CA ILE A 314 10.19 14.58 -6.15
C ILE A 314 10.33 15.53 -4.97
N ASP A 315 9.38 16.45 -4.85
CA ASP A 315 9.26 17.30 -3.67
C ASP A 315 8.67 16.48 -2.51
N PHE A 316 9.53 16.09 -1.58
CA PHE A 316 9.16 15.38 -0.35
C PHE A 316 8.56 16.33 0.70
N GLU A 317 8.93 17.61 0.67
CA GLU A 317 8.54 18.65 1.64
C GLU A 317 7.09 19.13 1.40
N ALA A 318 6.64 19.19 0.15
CA ALA A 318 5.23 19.45 -0.16
C ALA A 318 4.27 18.35 0.36
N ARG A 319 4.79 17.20 0.82
CA ARG A 319 3.99 16.07 1.35
C ARG A 319 3.85 16.07 2.88
N THR A 320 4.55 16.94 3.61
CA THR A 320 4.47 17.05 5.08
C THR A 320 3.48 18.13 5.54
N ALA A 321 3.17 19.13 4.71
CA ALA A 321 2.38 20.31 5.10
C ALA A 321 0.84 20.15 5.17
N GLN A 322 0.30 18.92 5.12
CA GLN A 322 -1.16 18.68 5.21
C GLN A 322 -1.43 17.44 6.08
N VAL A 323 -1.12 17.54 7.37
CA VAL A 323 -1.61 16.64 8.41
C VAL A 323 -2.17 17.50 9.54
N GLU A 324 -3.33 18.10 9.31
CA GLU A 324 -4.25 18.38 10.42
C GLU A 324 -5.15 17.16 10.51
N GLY A 325 -4.91 16.31 11.51
CA GLY A 325 -5.81 15.22 11.84
C GLY A 325 -7.17 15.77 12.28
N PRO A 326 -8.27 15.03 12.06
CA PRO A 326 -9.55 15.42 12.64
C PRO A 326 -9.47 15.27 14.17
N THR A 327 -9.54 16.40 14.89
CA THR A 327 -9.74 16.41 16.34
C THR A 327 -11.11 15.82 16.64
N ILE A 328 -11.14 14.68 17.33
CA ILE A 328 -12.36 14.09 17.87
C ILE A 328 -12.84 15.00 19.02
N PRO A 329 -14.07 15.54 19.00
CA PRO A 329 -14.58 16.30 20.13
C PRO A 329 -14.96 15.33 21.25
N ALA A 330 -14.32 15.49 22.41
CA ALA A 330 -14.75 14.83 23.64
C ALA A 330 -16.10 15.41 24.10
N ILE A 331 -17.01 14.53 24.50
CA ILE A 331 -18.36 14.83 24.99
C ILE A 331 -18.30 15.05 26.51
N GLY A 332 -18.76 16.23 26.99
CA GLY A 332 -19.21 16.58 28.36
C GLY A 332 -18.14 16.53 29.47
N GLU A 333 -17.98 17.48 30.41
CA GLU A 333 -18.90 18.45 31.03
C GLU A 333 -18.07 19.46 31.90
N PRO A 334 -18.63 20.41 32.68
CA PRO A 334 -18.55 21.85 32.43
C PRO A 334 -17.54 22.68 33.25
N SER A 335 -17.15 23.81 32.64
CA SER A 335 -16.75 25.13 33.16
C SER A 335 -16.03 25.28 34.51
N ASN A 336 -14.89 25.98 34.49
CA ASN A 336 -14.65 27.21 35.28
C ASN A 336 -13.52 28.05 34.68
N ASN A 337 -13.66 29.37 34.82
CA ASN A 337 -12.99 30.49 34.13
C ASN A 337 -11.56 30.82 34.61
N ALA A 338 -10.96 31.78 33.85
CA ALA A 338 -9.81 32.66 34.12
C ALA A 338 -8.45 32.14 33.58
N ASP A 339 -7.55 32.88 32.92
CA ASP A 339 -7.45 34.29 32.49
C ASP A 339 -6.27 34.42 31.47
N SER A 340 -6.32 35.49 30.66
CA SER A 340 -5.32 36.19 29.82
C SER A 340 -3.86 35.67 29.62
N GLY A 341 -3.33 35.88 28.40
CA GLY A 341 -1.88 36.06 28.17
C GLY A 341 -1.43 35.99 26.71
N GLU A 342 -1.05 37.14 26.14
CA GLU A 342 -0.66 37.36 24.73
C GLU A 342 0.73 36.83 24.32
N THR A 343 0.83 36.62 23.00
CA THR A 343 1.96 36.45 22.07
C THR A 343 3.37 36.89 22.46
N HIS A 344 4.38 36.11 22.03
CA HIS A 344 5.55 36.60 21.27
C HIS A 344 6.26 35.46 20.53
N ALA A 345 6.48 35.65 19.22
CA ALA A 345 7.28 34.79 18.36
C ALA A 345 8.59 35.53 18.03
N ASP A 346 9.74 34.89 18.24
CA ASP A 346 11.04 35.39 17.78
C ASP A 346 11.78 34.32 16.95
N LEU A 347 12.26 34.80 15.81
CA LEU A 347 12.97 34.11 14.74
C LEU A 347 14.42 33.77 15.12
N VAL A 348 14.84 32.52 14.86
CA VAL A 348 16.26 32.14 14.78
C VAL A 348 16.47 31.27 13.53
N GLU A 349 16.83 31.89 12.40
CA GLU A 349 17.08 31.19 11.12
C GLU A 349 18.51 31.37 10.56
N ALA A 350 19.42 32.00 11.30
CA ALA A 350 20.75 32.35 10.78
C ALA A 350 21.85 31.24 10.83
N PRO A 351 21.95 30.33 11.81
CA PRO A 351 23.12 29.44 11.90
C PRO A 351 23.13 28.25 10.92
N ARG A 352 21.98 27.92 10.32
CA ARG A 352 21.80 26.66 9.56
C ARG A 352 22.32 26.75 8.12
N ALA A 353 22.26 27.94 7.52
CA ALA A 353 22.64 28.16 6.12
C ALA A 353 24.16 28.16 5.91
N GLU A 354 24.93 28.68 6.88
CA GLU A 354 26.40 28.68 6.82
C GLU A 354 26.98 27.28 7.05
N ALA A 355 26.37 26.49 7.94
CA ALA A 355 26.72 25.09 8.15
C ALA A 355 26.47 24.24 6.89
N LEU A 356 25.38 24.51 6.15
CA LEU A 356 25.03 23.82 4.92
C LEU A 356 26.04 24.11 3.79
N LYS A 357 26.42 25.39 3.59
CA LYS A 357 27.44 25.78 2.60
C LYS A 357 28.82 25.21 2.91
N ALA A 358 29.20 25.17 4.19
CA ALA A 358 30.46 24.56 4.62
C ALA A 358 30.51 23.04 4.36
N MET A 359 29.35 22.37 4.42
CA MET A 359 29.22 20.95 4.15
C MET A 359 29.26 20.63 2.64
N GLU A 360 28.60 21.46 1.82
CA GLU A 360 28.65 21.36 0.35
C GLU A 360 30.09 21.54 -0.19
N GLY A 361 30.85 22.48 0.38
CA GLY A 361 32.26 22.68 0.02
C GLY A 361 33.14 21.46 0.33
N ARG A 362 32.87 20.74 1.43
CA ARG A 362 33.61 19.52 1.80
C ARG A 362 33.27 18.35 0.88
N LEU A 363 32.02 18.20 0.49
CA LEU A 363 31.55 17.14 -0.41
C LEU A 363 32.12 17.30 -1.83
N MET A 364 32.24 18.54 -2.32
CA MET A 364 32.83 18.81 -3.64
C MET A 364 34.32 18.49 -3.71
N ASN A 365 35.07 18.72 -2.62
CA ASN A 365 36.48 18.37 -2.54
C ASN A 365 36.68 16.85 -2.49
N ILE A 366 35.87 16.13 -1.71
CA ILE A 366 35.89 14.66 -1.64
C ILE A 366 35.59 14.04 -3.02
N PHE A 367 34.63 14.60 -3.76
CA PHE A 367 34.32 14.17 -5.12
C PHE A 367 35.47 14.43 -6.11
N GLN A 368 36.14 15.58 -6.00
CA GLN A 368 37.30 15.88 -6.86
C GLN A 368 38.50 14.98 -6.57
N ASP A 369 38.74 14.65 -5.30
CA ASP A 369 39.84 13.76 -4.91
C ASP A 369 39.58 12.31 -5.34
N ALA A 370 38.35 11.82 -5.19
CA ALA A 370 37.94 10.49 -5.68
C ALA A 370 38.04 10.39 -7.22
N MET A 371 37.71 11.46 -7.94
CA MET A 371 37.86 11.52 -9.39
C MET A 371 39.34 11.55 -9.82
N LYS A 372 40.21 12.28 -9.11
CA LYS A 372 41.66 12.26 -9.36
C LYS A 372 42.29 10.89 -9.12
N GLU A 373 41.88 10.17 -8.07
CA GLU A 373 42.29 8.79 -7.82
C GLU A 373 41.80 7.84 -8.91
N HIS A 374 40.57 8.03 -9.37
CA HIS A 374 40.01 7.25 -10.48
C HIS A 374 40.83 7.46 -11.76
N TYR A 375 41.15 8.70 -12.15
CA TYR A 375 41.92 8.98 -13.37
C TYR A 375 43.40 8.57 -13.28
N LYS A 376 44.04 8.63 -12.11
CA LYS A 376 45.38 8.04 -11.91
C LYS A 376 45.42 6.54 -12.16
N LYS A 377 44.30 5.84 -11.96
CA LYS A 377 44.18 4.39 -12.19
C LYS A 377 44.11 4.00 -13.67
N TYR A 378 43.96 4.97 -14.57
CA TYR A 378 43.89 4.77 -16.03
C TYR A 378 45.09 5.36 -16.79
N GLU A 379 46.12 5.90 -16.13
CA GLU A 379 47.34 6.43 -16.77
C GLU A 379 48.48 5.39 -16.92
N TYR A 380 48.26 4.12 -16.56
CA TYR A 380 49.20 3.02 -16.82
C TYR A 380 48.60 1.98 -17.78
N TRP A 381 48.18 2.43 -18.96
CA TRP A 381 48.04 1.61 -20.18
C TRP A 381 48.33 2.44 -21.42
#